data_AF-A0A1D9HCI7-F1
#
_entry.id   AF-A0A1D9HCI7-F1
#
_cell.length_a   1.000
_cell.length_b   1.000
_cell.length_c   1.000
_cell.angle_alpha   90.00
_cell.angle_beta   90.00
_cell.angle_gamma   90.00
#
_symmetry.space_group_name_H-M   'P 1'
#
loop_
_entity.id
_entity.type
_entity.pdbx_description
1 polymer ?
#
loop_
_entity_poly.entity_id
_entity_poly.type
_entity_poly.pdbx_seq_one_letter_code
_entity_poly.pdbx_strand_id
1 'polypeptide(L)'
;MSKVQNVASLDLEASQVLLDYVSKVNRALLDLLRTAAASNIPCVPELIGVPPEVLSQFSKASIQQVISLSQVGFPLWEFRFRDPRVVQSLIDGEVSAHTVTHQLLVDLGKSKKD
;
A
#
# COMPACT_ATOMS: atom_id res chain seq x y z
N MET A 1 -7.87 -41.71 21.63
CA MET A 1 -7.68 -41.97 20.18
C MET A 1 -8.43 -40.90 19.40
N SER A 2 -7.68 -40.15 18.60
CA SER A 2 -7.99 -39.26 17.46
C SER A 2 -9.33 -38.51 17.37
N LYS A 3 -9.27 -37.21 17.69
CA LYS A 3 -10.02 -36.15 16.99
C LYS A 3 -9.05 -35.04 16.59
N VAL A 4 -8.18 -35.34 15.62
CA VAL A 4 -7.32 -34.36 14.94
C VAL A 4 -7.38 -34.66 13.44
N GLN A 5 -8.57 -34.53 12.85
CA GLN A 5 -8.77 -34.70 11.41
C GLN A 5 -9.90 -33.78 10.97
N ASN A 6 -9.55 -32.55 10.54
CA ASN A 6 -10.26 -31.71 9.55
C ASN A 6 -9.91 -30.22 9.65
N VAL A 7 -8.63 -29.86 9.68
CA VAL A 7 -8.21 -28.45 9.49
C VAL A 7 -7.12 -28.30 8.42
N ALA A 8 -6.53 -29.40 7.92
CA ALA A 8 -5.24 -29.35 7.22
C ALA A 8 -5.30 -29.68 5.72
N SER A 9 -6.43 -29.45 5.07
CA SER A 9 -6.46 -29.17 3.62
C SER A 9 -7.00 -27.76 3.42
N LEU A 10 -6.42 -26.80 4.16
CA LEU A 10 -6.37 -25.42 3.69
C LEU A 10 -5.81 -25.51 2.27
N ASP A 11 -6.67 -25.18 1.31
CA ASP A 11 -6.45 -25.32 -0.12
C ASP A 11 -5.08 -24.75 -0.49
N LEU A 12 -4.11 -25.66 -0.66
CA LEU A 12 -2.71 -25.34 -0.94
C LEU A 12 -2.60 -24.60 -2.27
N GLU A 13 -3.48 -24.92 -3.23
CA GLU A 13 -3.54 -24.26 -4.52
C GLU A 13 -4.05 -22.84 -4.37
N ALA A 14 -5.16 -22.63 -3.65
CA ALA A 14 -5.66 -21.27 -3.36
C ALA A 14 -4.62 -20.43 -2.59
N SER A 15 -3.90 -21.04 -1.64
CA SER A 15 -2.85 -20.36 -0.87
C SER A 15 -1.67 -19.95 -1.75
N GLN A 16 -1.23 -20.81 -2.67
CA GLN A 16 -0.17 -20.51 -3.63
C GLN A 16 -0.57 -19.38 -4.60
N VAL A 17 -1.82 -19.42 -5.08
CA VAL A 17 -2.38 -18.38 -5.95
C VAL A 17 -2.42 -17.03 -5.21
N LEU A 18 -2.85 -17.00 -3.96
CA LEU A 18 -2.84 -15.78 -3.14
C LEU A 18 -1.43 -15.23 -2.94
N LEU A 19 -0.44 -16.09 -2.67
CA LEU A 19 0.96 -15.67 -2.52
C LEU A 19 1.53 -15.08 -3.81
N ASP A 20 1.21 -15.67 -4.97
CA ASP A 20 1.60 -15.13 -6.28
C ASP A 20 0.97 -13.75 -6.53
N TYR A 21 -0.31 -13.57 -6.19
CA TYR A 21 -0.96 -12.26 -6.28
C TYR A 21 -0.33 -11.24 -5.33
N VAL A 22 -0.03 -11.62 -4.08
CA VAL A 22 0.66 -10.74 -3.13
C VAL A 22 2.02 -10.29 -3.69
N SER A 23 2.81 -11.21 -4.25
CA SER A 23 4.11 -10.87 -4.86
C SER A 23 3.96 -9.92 -6.05
N LYS A 24 2.97 -10.15 -6.93
CA LYS A 24 2.67 -9.26 -8.06
C LYS A 24 2.27 -7.85 -7.60
N VAL A 25 1.42 -7.75 -6.58
CA VAL A 25 1.01 -6.46 -6.02
C VAL A 25 2.19 -5.76 -5.34
N ASN A 26 3.00 -6.49 -4.56
CA ASN A 26 4.22 -5.96 -3.95
C ASN A 26 5.16 -5.38 -5.01
N ARG A 27 5.38 -6.09 -6.13
CA ARG A 27 6.19 -5.60 -7.24
C ARG A 27 5.63 -4.29 -7.82
N ALA A 28 4.34 -4.24 -8.14
CA ALA A 28 3.71 -3.07 -8.71
C ALA A 28 3.82 -1.84 -7.78
N LEU A 29 3.65 -2.04 -6.47
CA LEU A 29 3.81 -0.98 -5.47
C LEU A 29 5.26 -0.48 -5.36
N LEU A 30 6.23 -1.38 -5.41
CA LEU A 30 7.64 -1.00 -5.36
C LEU A 30 8.05 -0.22 -6.62
N ASP A 31 7.53 -0.59 -7.79
CA ASP A 31 7.73 0.15 -9.04
C ASP A 31 7.09 1.56 -8.98
N LEU A 32 5.90 1.66 -8.37
CA LEU A 32 5.26 2.94 -8.09
C LEU A 32 6.12 3.81 -7.17
N LEU A 33 6.64 3.26 -6.07
CA LEU A 33 7.50 3.98 -5.12
C LEU A 33 8.80 4.47 -5.76
N ARG A 34 9.40 3.69 -6.66
CA ARG A 34 10.56 4.14 -7.43
C ARG A 34 10.24 5.29 -8.38
N THR A 35 9.12 5.18 -9.09
CA THR A 35 8.67 6.22 -10.02
C THR A 35 8.36 7.51 -9.27
N ALA A 36 7.70 7.38 -8.13
CA ALA A 36 7.40 8.46 -7.20
C ALA A 36 8.66 9.16 -6.71
N ALA A 37 9.65 8.39 -6.24
CA ALA A 37 10.93 8.91 -5.77
C ALA A 37 11.72 9.65 -6.87
N ALA A 38 11.51 9.31 -8.14
CA ALA A 38 12.13 9.98 -9.28
C ALA A 38 11.36 11.22 -9.79
N SER A 39 10.08 11.37 -9.42
CA SER A 39 9.19 12.35 -10.05
C SER A 39 9.46 13.82 -9.67
N ASN A 40 10.20 14.09 -8.59
CA ASN A 40 10.42 15.44 -8.02
C ASN A 40 9.12 16.25 -7.77
N ILE A 41 7.95 15.61 -7.77
CA ILE A 41 6.67 16.27 -7.55
C ILE A 41 6.45 16.43 -6.04
N PRO A 42 6.29 17.65 -5.51
CA PRO A 42 6.24 17.89 -4.06
C PRO A 42 5.10 17.17 -3.32
N CYS A 43 3.96 16.92 -3.97
CA CYS A 43 2.78 16.29 -3.33
C CYS A 43 2.75 14.76 -3.41
N VAL A 44 3.77 14.14 -4.01
CA VAL A 44 3.81 12.68 -4.20
C VAL A 44 3.88 11.88 -2.90
N PRO A 45 4.65 12.28 -1.86
CA PRO A 45 4.64 11.58 -0.58
C PRO A 45 3.23 11.45 0.01
N GLU A 46 2.46 12.55 0.03
CA GLU A 46 1.10 12.58 0.59
C GLU A 46 0.08 11.81 -0.26
N LEU A 47 0.23 11.85 -1.59
CA LEU A 47 -0.62 11.11 -2.52
C LEU A 47 -0.47 9.59 -2.34
N ILE A 48 0.77 9.12 -2.22
CA ILE A 48 1.06 7.70 -2.01
C ILE A 48 0.82 7.29 -0.56
N GLY A 49 0.85 8.26 0.36
CA GLY A 49 0.67 8.03 1.79
C GLY A 49 1.93 7.45 2.44
N VAL A 50 3.12 7.83 1.94
CA VAL A 50 4.41 7.40 2.50
C VAL A 50 5.23 8.62 2.94
N PRO A 51 5.98 8.53 4.05
CA PRO A 51 6.88 9.60 4.46
C PRO A 51 7.94 9.91 3.39
N PRO A 52 8.37 11.17 3.22
CA PRO A 52 9.42 11.55 2.25
C PRO A 52 10.73 10.76 2.42
N GLU A 53 11.05 10.38 3.66
CA GLU A 53 12.24 9.59 4.00
C GLU A 53 12.20 8.22 3.34
N VAL A 54 11.01 7.61 3.23
CA VAL A 54 10.83 6.31 2.57
C VAL A 54 11.16 6.44 1.08
N LEU A 55 10.65 7.49 0.42
CA LEU A 55 10.96 7.75 -0.99
C LEU A 55 12.46 8.03 -1.21
N SER A 56 13.11 8.73 -0.27
CA SER A 56 14.55 8.97 -0.29
C SER A 56 15.39 7.70 -0.14
N GLN A 57 14.90 6.70 0.60
CA GLN A 57 15.54 5.37 0.65
C GLN A 57 15.31 4.60 -0.65
N PHE A 58 14.11 4.67 -1.22
CA PHE A 58 13.77 4.00 -2.47
C PHE A 58 14.52 4.55 -3.69
N SER A 59 14.87 5.84 -3.71
CA SER A 59 15.71 6.41 -4.77
C SER A 59 17.15 5.86 -4.75
N LYS A 60 17.63 5.41 -3.59
CA LYS A 60 18.97 4.83 -3.38
C LYS A 60 18.98 3.30 -3.44
N ALA A 61 17.81 2.67 -3.40
CA ALA A 61 17.69 1.23 -3.39
C ALA A 61 18.18 0.62 -4.71
N SER A 62 19.03 -0.39 -4.60
CA SER A 62 19.45 -1.19 -5.76
C SER A 62 18.27 -1.99 -6.33
N ILE A 63 18.36 -2.33 -7.62
CA ILE A 63 17.38 -3.20 -8.28
C ILE A 63 17.25 -4.54 -7.54
N GLN A 64 18.36 -5.10 -7.05
CA GLN A 64 18.35 -6.36 -6.31
C GLN A 64 17.57 -6.25 -5.00
N GLN A 65 17.75 -5.17 -4.23
CA GLN A 65 16.97 -4.96 -3.00
C GLN A 65 15.46 -4.86 -3.29
N VAL A 66 15.09 -4.18 -4.37
CA VAL A 66 13.69 -4.05 -4.79
C VAL A 66 13.10 -5.39 -5.21
N ILE A 67 13.85 -6.20 -5.96
CA ILE A 67 13.43 -7.56 -6.35
C ILE A 67 13.24 -8.41 -5.09
N SER A 68 14.21 -8.42 -4.17
CA SER A 68 14.11 -9.19 -2.93
C SER A 68 12.90 -8.79 -2.08
N LEU A 69 12.57 -7.50 -2.00
CA LEU A 69 11.38 -7.02 -1.31
C LEU A 69 10.08 -7.48 -1.99
N SER A 70 10.04 -7.53 -3.33
CA SER A 70 8.83 -7.98 -4.04
C SER A 70 8.52 -9.47 -3.87
N GLN A 71 9.51 -10.28 -3.50
CA GLN A 71 9.38 -11.72 -3.29
C GLN A 71 8.90 -12.08 -1.87
N VAL A 72 8.73 -11.08 -1.02
CA VAL A 72 8.20 -11.28 0.33
C VAL A 72 6.77 -11.82 0.25
N GLY A 73 6.51 -12.94 0.93
CA GLY A 73 5.23 -13.65 0.91
C GLY A 73 4.11 -13.00 1.74
N PHE A 74 4.31 -11.78 2.22
CA PHE A 74 3.30 -11.01 2.93
C PHE A 74 3.11 -9.63 2.27
N PRO A 75 1.91 -9.02 2.40
CA PRO A 75 1.64 -7.69 1.86
C PRO A 75 2.60 -6.63 2.42
N LEU A 76 3.21 -5.83 1.55
CA LEU A 76 3.99 -4.64 1.94
C LEU A 76 3.13 -3.37 2.08
N TRP A 77 1.81 -3.56 2.11
CA TRP A 77 0.82 -2.51 2.08
C TRP A 77 -0.26 -2.78 3.12
N GLU A 78 -0.90 -1.70 3.55
CA GLU A 78 -2.10 -1.78 4.36
C GLU A 78 -3.21 -0.94 3.74
N PHE A 79 -4.45 -1.34 4.01
CA PHE A 79 -5.59 -0.54 3.62
C PHE A 79 -5.62 0.75 4.47
N ARG A 80 -5.59 1.91 3.82
CA ARG A 80 -5.39 3.23 4.46
C ARG A 80 -6.47 3.59 5.48
N PHE A 81 -7.71 3.15 5.26
CA PHE A 81 -8.84 3.50 6.13
C PHE A 81 -9.06 2.40 7.18
N ARG A 82 -8.66 2.69 8.42
CA ARG A 82 -8.81 1.75 9.54
C ARG A 82 -10.24 1.68 10.09
N ASP A 83 -11.05 2.71 9.85
CA ASP A 83 -12.46 2.76 10.28
C ASP A 83 -13.38 2.33 9.11
N PRO A 84 -14.06 1.17 9.21
CA PRO A 84 -14.98 0.70 8.17
C PRO A 84 -16.12 1.68 7.85
N ARG A 85 -16.51 2.53 8.81
CA ARG A 85 -17.57 3.52 8.62
C ARG A 85 -17.16 4.59 7.62
N VAL A 86 -15.88 5.00 7.63
CA VAL A 86 -15.35 5.96 6.67
C VAL A 86 -15.38 5.38 5.26
N VAL A 87 -15.05 4.09 5.12
CA VAL A 87 -15.13 3.37 3.84
C VAL A 87 -16.57 3.34 3.33
N GLN A 88 -17.51 2.98 4.21
CA GLN A 88 -18.92 2.91 3.88
C GLN A 88 -19.46 4.27 3.43
N SER A 89 -19.20 5.35 4.17
CA SER A 89 -19.62 6.69 3.78
C SER A 89 -18.94 7.21 2.50
N LEU A 90 -17.76 6.71 2.12
CA LEU A 90 -17.15 6.99 0.81
C LEU A 90 -17.84 6.23 -0.32
N ILE A 91 -18.20 4.96 -0.10
CA ILE A 91 -18.93 4.13 -1.08
C ILE A 91 -20.34 4.69 -1.30
N ASP A 92 -21.00 5.10 -0.22
CA ASP A 92 -22.36 5.65 -0.25
C ASP A 92 -22.41 7.10 -0.74
N GLY A 93 -21.25 7.73 -0.96
CA GLY A 93 -21.13 9.09 -1.47
C GLY A 93 -21.49 10.18 -0.44
N GLU A 94 -21.70 9.82 0.82
CA GLU A 94 -21.97 10.74 1.93
C GLU A 94 -20.77 11.65 2.22
N VAL A 95 -19.55 11.13 2.03
CA VAL A 95 -18.32 11.92 2.00
C VAL A 95 -17.99 12.22 0.54
N SER A 96 -18.29 13.44 0.09
CA SER A 96 -17.99 13.82 -1.29
C SER A 96 -16.49 13.73 -1.58
N ALA A 97 -16.13 13.39 -2.82
CA ALA A 97 -14.75 13.46 -3.30
C ALA A 97 -14.13 14.85 -3.06
N HIS A 98 -14.96 15.91 -3.01
CA HIS A 98 -14.55 17.25 -2.68
C HIS A 98 -14.07 17.40 -1.23
N THR A 99 -14.73 16.73 -0.27
CA THR A 99 -14.33 16.73 1.14
C THR A 99 -12.98 16.03 1.35
N VAL A 100 -12.78 14.88 0.70
CA VAL A 100 -11.49 14.15 0.74
C VAL A 100 -10.38 14.95 0.05
N THR A 101 -10.68 15.52 -1.12
CA THR A 101 -9.73 16.35 -1.86
C THR A 101 -9.38 17.63 -1.10
N HIS A 102 -10.36 18.27 -0.46
CA HIS A 102 -10.13 19.44 0.37
C HIS A 102 -9.26 19.10 1.58
N GLN A 103 -9.52 17.98 2.26
CA GLN A 103 -8.68 17.52 3.36
C GLN A 103 -7.24 17.25 2.90
N LEU A 104 -7.07 16.57 1.75
CA LEU A 104 -5.76 16.34 1.15
C LEU A 104 -5.04 17.65 0.80
N LEU A 105 -5.74 18.63 0.21
CA LEU A 105 -5.19 19.94 -0.13
C LEU A 105 -4.81 20.76 1.11
N VAL A 106 -5.61 20.68 2.17
CA VAL A 106 -5.31 21.32 3.46
C VAL A 106 -4.06 20.71 4.08
N ASP A 107 -3.91 19.38 4.05
CA ASP A 107 -2.75 18.70 4.61
C ASP A 107 -1.48 18.95 3.77
N LEU A 108 -1.61 18.98 2.44
CA LEU A 108 -0.55 19.44 1.53
C LEU A 108 -0.12 20.90 1.77
N GLY A 109 -1.07 21.77 2.09
CA GLY A 109 -0.80 23.18 2.42
C GLY A 109 -0.05 23.36 3.74
N LYS A 110 -0.19 22.42 4.69
CA LYS A 110 0.52 22.41 5.97
C LYS A 110 1.96 21.89 5.83
N SER A 111 2.19 20.86 5.00
CA SER A 111 3.53 20.31 4.68
C SER A 111 4.51 21.36 4.11
N LYS A 112 4.01 22.49 3.58
CA LYS A 112 4.85 23.58 3.04
C LYS A 112 5.44 24.54 4.08
N LYS A 113 5.05 24.43 5.36
CA LYS A 113 5.47 25.38 6.42
C LYS A 113 6.63 24.90 7.30
N ASP A 114 7.10 23.67 7.09
CA ASP A 114 8.33 23.12 7.70
C ASP A 114 9.44 23.02 6.64
#